data_AF-A0A554IDG7-F1
#
_entry.id   AF-A0A554IDG7-F1
#
_cell.length_a   1.000
_cell.length_b   1.000
_cell.length_c   1.000
_cell.angle_alpha   90.00
_cell.angle_beta   90.00
_cell.angle_gamma   90.00
#
_symmetry.space_group_name_H-M   'P 1'
#
loop_
_entity.id
_entity.type
_entity.pdbx_description
1 polymer ?
#
loop_
_entity_poly.entity_id
_entity_poly.type
_entity_poly.pdbx_seq_one_letter_code
_entity_poly.pdbx_strand_id
1 'polypeptide(L)'
;MGSATRKLDLSLRWNMSAIHIACPICGNQADLNEGAEIFLESAQSLVCHDCGKKYAPDLMEIVAGKKNSLKEIRGQWPGDEPIEELLAALRKTEENVGQF
;
A
#
# COMPACT_ATOMS: atom_id res chain seq x y z
N MET A 1 5.72 -34.11 -2.36
CA MET A 1 4.87 -33.19 -3.13
C MET A 1 5.14 -31.79 -2.60
N GLY A 2 5.91 -30.98 -3.33
CA GLY A 2 6.25 -29.63 -2.88
C GLY A 2 5.05 -28.71 -3.04
N SER A 3 4.55 -28.16 -1.93
CA SER A 3 3.57 -27.07 -1.97
C SER A 3 4.22 -25.87 -2.66
N ALA A 4 3.81 -25.60 -3.90
CA ALA A 4 4.15 -24.37 -4.58
C ALA A 4 3.44 -23.22 -3.84
N THR A 5 4.13 -22.60 -2.89
CA THR A 5 3.70 -21.34 -2.28
C THR A 5 3.68 -20.30 -3.38
N ARG A 6 2.50 -20.08 -3.99
CA ARG A 6 2.29 -18.95 -4.90
C ARG A 6 2.60 -17.70 -4.09
N LYS A 7 3.67 -17.01 -4.47
CA LYS A 7 4.02 -15.71 -3.89
C LYS A 7 2.87 -14.75 -4.23
N LEU A 8 2.26 -14.16 -3.21
CA LEU A 8 1.27 -13.11 -3.41
C LEU A 8 2.02 -11.87 -3.86
N ASP A 9 1.65 -11.33 -5.02
CA ASP A 9 2.25 -10.11 -5.56
C ASP A 9 1.40 -8.92 -5.11
N LEU A 10 1.90 -8.23 -4.09
CA LEU A 10 1.20 -7.15 -3.39
C LEU A 10 1.91 -5.83 -3.65
N SER A 11 1.12 -4.79 -3.93
CA SER A 11 1.60 -3.45 -4.23
C SER A 11 0.83 -2.39 -3.45
N LEU A 12 1.40 -1.19 -3.36
CA LEU A 12 0.77 -0.02 -2.77
C LEU A 12 0.20 0.85 -3.90
N ARG A 13 -1.10 1.16 -3.87
CA ARG A 13 -1.73 2.07 -4.83
C ARG A 13 -2.68 3.03 -4.11
N TRP A 14 -3.07 4.10 -4.80
CA TRP A 14 -4.04 5.05 -4.26
C TRP A 14 -5.46 4.56 -4.49
N ASN A 15 -6.18 4.24 -3.42
CA ASN A 15 -7.62 4.05 -3.45
C ASN A 15 -8.32 5.41 -3.48
N MET A 16 -9.07 5.68 -4.55
CA MET A 16 -9.73 6.97 -4.76
C MET A 16 -11.00 7.18 -3.94
N SER A 17 -11.53 6.13 -3.30
CA SER A 17 -12.80 6.24 -2.59
C SER A 17 -12.88 5.24 -1.45
N ALA A 18 -13.48 5.65 -0.33
CA ALA A 18 -13.82 4.70 0.72
C ALA A 18 -14.78 3.65 0.15
N ILE A 19 -14.45 2.36 0.30
CA ILE A 19 -15.16 1.26 -0.33
C ILE A 19 -15.27 0.08 0.62
N HIS A 20 -16.40 -0.63 0.51
CA HIS A 20 -16.66 -1.87 1.18
C HIS A 20 -16.48 -3.03 0.18
N ILE A 21 -15.49 -3.89 0.41
CA ILE A 21 -15.06 -4.92 -0.55
C ILE A 21 -14.71 -6.23 0.16
N ALA A 22 -14.99 -7.36 -0.48
CA ALA A 22 -14.49 -8.66 -0.05
C ALA A 22 -13.00 -8.81 -0.40
N CYS A 23 -12.17 -9.11 0.60
CA CYS A 23 -10.75 -9.30 0.42
C CYS A 23 -10.46 -10.51 -0.50
N PRO A 24 -9.64 -10.36 -1.56
CA PRO A 24 -9.35 -11.44 -2.49
C PRO A 24 -8.52 -12.59 -1.87
N ILE A 25 -7.96 -12.38 -0.68
CA ILE A 25 -7.13 -13.38 0.01
C ILE A 25 -7.94 -14.18 1.03
N CYS A 26 -8.71 -13.52 1.90
CA CYS A 26 -9.46 -14.19 2.97
C CYS A 26 -10.96 -14.27 2.73
N GLY A 27 -11.51 -13.58 1.73
CA GLY A 27 -12.95 -13.53 1.45
C GLY A 27 -13.76 -12.67 2.41
N ASN A 28 -13.19 -12.23 3.53
CA ASN A 28 -13.89 -11.38 4.50
C ASN A 28 -14.15 -10.00 3.92
N GLN A 29 -15.27 -9.40 4.31
CA GLN A 29 -15.55 -8.01 3.98
C GLN A 29 -14.65 -7.07 4.78
N ALA A 30 -14.19 -6.02 4.12
CA ALA A 30 -13.35 -4.99 4.69
C ALA A 30 -13.81 -3.61 4.25
N ASP A 31 -13.81 -2.68 5.20
CA ASP A 31 -13.97 -1.25 4.97
C ASP A 31 -12.59 -0.64 4.76
N LEU A 32 -12.36 -0.10 3.56
CA LEU A 32 -11.12 0.54 3.17
C LEU A 32 -11.38 2.01 2.88
N ASN A 33 -10.40 2.86 3.19
CA ASN A 33 -10.56 4.30 3.11
C ASN A 33 -9.96 4.84 1.80
N GLU A 34 -10.30 6.08 1.46
CA GLU A 34 -9.53 6.82 0.44
C GLU A 34 -8.10 7.00 0.96
N GLY A 35 -7.11 6.73 0.11
CA GLY A 35 -5.70 6.86 0.45
C GLY A 35 -4.83 5.74 -0.10
N ALA A 36 -3.59 5.66 0.40
CA ALA A 36 -2.70 4.56 0.09
C ALA A 36 -3.26 3.26 0.70
N GLU A 37 -3.49 2.26 -0.14
CA GLU A 37 -4.00 0.94 0.24
C GLU A 37 -3.19 -0.15 -0.47
N ILE A 38 -3.29 -1.39 0.02
CA ILE A 38 -2.61 -2.55 -0.58
C ILE A 38 -3.51 -3.20 -1.62
N PHE A 39 -2.94 -3.50 -2.78
CA PHE A 39 -3.59 -4.17 -3.89
C PHE A 39 -2.89 -5.49 -4.20
N LEU A 40 -3.69 -6.47 -4.61
CA LEU A 40 -3.20 -7.70 -5.23
C LEU A 40 -3.03 -7.45 -6.73
N GLU A 41 -1.79 -7.44 -7.23
CA GLU A 41 -1.46 -7.06 -8.62
C GLU A 41 -2.20 -7.92 -9.64
N SER A 42 -2.29 -9.23 -9.39
CA SER A 42 -2.93 -10.17 -10.33
C SER A 42 -4.42 -9.92 -10.54
N ALA A 43 -5.10 -9.30 -9.57
CA ALA A 43 -6.53 -9.05 -9.61
C ALA A 43 -6.88 -7.56 -9.56
N GLN A 44 -5.89 -6.69 -9.47
CA GLN A 44 -6.03 -5.25 -9.19
C GLN A 44 -7.06 -4.97 -8.09
N SER A 45 -7.08 -5.84 -7.08
CA SER A 45 -8.12 -5.88 -6.06
C SER A 45 -7.55 -5.48 -4.72
N LEU A 46 -8.30 -4.67 -3.99
CA LEU A 46 -7.93 -4.20 -2.67
C LEU A 46 -7.83 -5.34 -1.65
N VAL A 47 -6.79 -5.28 -0.82
CA VAL A 47 -6.50 -6.27 0.22
C VAL A 47 -6.81 -5.66 1.59
N CYS A 48 -7.48 -6.42 2.46
CA CYS A 48 -7.77 -5.96 3.81
C CYS A 48 -6.49 -5.77 4.63
N HIS A 49 -6.50 -4.85 5.60
CA HIS A 49 -5.32 -4.53 6.42
C HIS A 49 -4.76 -5.73 7.17
N ASP A 50 -5.58 -6.70 7.57
CA ASP A 50 -5.09 -7.91 8.25
C ASP A 50 -4.29 -8.82 7.32
N CYS A 51 -4.76 -9.00 6.09
CA CYS A 51 -4.00 -9.73 5.07
C CYS A 51 -2.77 -8.93 4.64
N GLY A 52 -2.89 -7.61 4.53
CA GLY A 52 -1.76 -6.71 4.32
C GLY A 52 -0.67 -6.90 5.38
N LYS A 53 -1.02 -6.86 6.67
CA LYS A 53 -0.07 -7.04 7.78
C LYS A 53 0.58 -8.43 7.77
N LYS A 54 -0.16 -9.46 7.36
CA LYS A 54 0.32 -10.83 7.33
C LYS A 54 1.27 -11.11 6.17
N TYR A 55 0.97 -10.57 4.99
CA TYR A 55 1.66 -10.94 3.75
C TYR A 55 2.59 -9.83 3.21
N ALA A 56 2.38 -8.58 3.60
CA ALA A 56 3.19 -7.42 3.25
C ALA A 56 3.26 -6.40 4.42
N PRO A 57 3.83 -6.79 5.58
CA PRO A 57 3.94 -5.90 6.75
C PRO A 57 4.64 -4.58 6.42
N ASP A 58 5.72 -4.62 5.63
CA ASP A 58 6.50 -3.43 5.24
C ASP A 58 5.64 -2.41 4.45
N LEU A 59 4.73 -2.89 3.58
CA LEU A 59 3.81 -2.02 2.85
C LEU A 59 2.73 -1.45 3.79
N MET A 60 2.28 -2.22 4.78
CA MET A 60 1.33 -1.74 5.77
C MET A 60 1.91 -0.69 6.70
N GLU A 61 3.23 -0.71 6.97
CA GLU A 61 3.90 0.37 7.69
C GLU A 61 3.81 1.69 6.91
N ILE A 62 3.91 1.64 5.57
CA ILE A 62 3.71 2.81 4.70
C ILE A 62 2.26 3.29 4.75
N VAL A 63 1.28 2.38 4.66
CA VAL A 63 -0.15 2.70 4.78
C VAL A 63 -0.46 3.35 6.13
N ALA A 64 0.12 2.82 7.22
CA ALA A 64 -0.09 3.32 8.57
C ALA A 64 0.62 4.66 8.83
N GLY A 65 1.87 4.80 8.38
CA GLY A 65 2.71 5.99 8.58
C GLY A 65 2.26 7.20 7.76
N LYS A 66 1.56 6.99 6.64
CA LYS A 66 1.15 8.07 5.74
C LYS A 66 -0.16 8.80 6.08
N LYS A 67 -0.81 8.50 7.21
CA LYS A 67 -1.99 9.29 7.66
C LYS A 67 -1.70 10.78 7.88
N ASN A 68 -0.43 11.20 8.03
CA ASN A 68 -0.06 12.60 8.24
C ASN A 68 0.55 13.35 7.04
N SER A 69 1.20 12.70 6.07
CA SER A 69 1.98 13.42 5.01
C SER A 69 1.35 13.42 3.61
N LEU A 70 0.24 12.71 3.39
CA LEU A 70 -0.35 12.57 2.04
C LEU A 70 -1.23 13.74 1.59
N LYS A 71 -1.63 14.66 2.49
CA LYS A 71 -2.28 15.91 2.07
C LYS A 71 -1.38 16.76 1.16
N GLU A 72 -0.06 16.65 1.32
CA GLU A 72 0.91 17.33 0.45
C GLU A 72 1.17 16.57 -0.88
N ILE A 73 0.98 15.26 -0.91
CA ILE A 73 1.32 14.42 -2.08
C ILE A 73 0.15 14.30 -3.09
N ARG A 74 -1.09 14.64 -2.71
CA ARG A 74 -2.25 14.62 -3.62
C ARG A 74 -2.11 15.58 -4.82
N GLY A 75 -1.19 16.55 -4.75
CA GLY A 75 -0.86 17.45 -5.85
C GLY A 75 0.20 16.92 -6.84
N GLN A 76 0.88 15.82 -6.53
CA GLN A 76 2.12 15.45 -7.23
C GLN A 76 2.27 13.96 -7.54
N TRP A 77 1.22 13.15 -7.39
CA TRP A 77 1.25 11.72 -7.69
C TRP A 77 0.79 11.43 -9.13
N PRO A 78 1.68 11.14 -10.10
CA PRO A 78 1.30 10.54 -11.36
C PRO A 78 0.95 9.07 -11.10
N GLY A 79 -0.27 8.67 -11.46
CA GLY A 79 -0.97 7.46 -11.03
C GLY A 79 -0.36 6.08 -11.33
N ASP A 80 0.93 5.94 -11.68
CA ASP A 80 1.50 4.66 -12.15
C ASP A 80 2.98 4.41 -11.82
N GLU A 81 3.64 5.19 -10.93
CA GLU A 81 5.06 4.94 -10.63
C GLU A 81 5.31 3.76 -9.66
N PRO A 82 6.33 2.90 -9.94
CA PRO A 82 6.65 1.73 -9.14
C PRO A 82 7.18 2.10 -7.75
N ILE A 83 6.83 1.27 -6.76
CA ILE A 83 7.13 1.44 -5.32
C ILE A 83 8.63 1.70 -5.04
N GLU A 84 9.53 1.24 -5.91
CA GLU A 84 10.98 1.47 -5.76
C GLU A 84 11.37 2.95 -5.77
N GLU A 85 10.74 3.78 -6.62
CA GLU A 85 11.01 5.22 -6.65
C GLU A 85 10.41 5.94 -5.44
N LEU A 86 9.29 5.42 -4.91
CA LEU A 86 8.69 5.92 -3.69
C LEU A 86 9.55 5.63 -2.45
N LEU A 87 10.09 4.43 -2.36
CA LEU A 87 11.02 4.04 -1.30
C LEU A 87 12.32 4.85 -1.39
N ALA A 88 12.79 5.15 -2.60
CA ALA A 88 13.93 6.03 -2.81
C ALA A 88 13.63 7.49 -2.43
N ALA A 89 12.43 8.00 -2.73
CA ALA A 89 12.01 9.34 -2.34
C ALA A 89 11.85 9.50 -0.82
N LEU A 90 11.29 8.50 -0.14
CA LEU A 90 11.16 8.50 1.32
C LEU A 90 12.52 8.49 2.03
N ARG A 91 13.50 7.73 1.54
CA ARG A 91 14.87 7.74 2.09
C ARG A 91 15.55 9.11 1.94
N LYS A 92 15.33 9.81 0.82
CA LYS A 92 15.89 11.16 0.60
C LYS A 92 15.27 12.22 1.51
N THR A 93 14.03 12.06 1.92
CA THR A 93 13.41 12.97 2.89
C THR A 93 13.96 12.82 4.30
N GLU A 94 14.41 11.63 4.70
CA GLU A 94 15.02 11.42 6.03
C GLU A 94 16.41 12.10 6.16
N GLU A 95 17.14 12.30 5.07
CA GLU A 95 18.43 13.01 5.08
C GLU A 95 18.30 14.54 5.24
N ASN A 96 17.13 15.12 4.98
CA ASN A 96 16.91 16.58 5.06
C ASN A 96 16.29 17.06 6.38
N VAL A 97 15.93 16.17 7.30
CA VAL A 97 15.42 16.56 8.64
C VAL A 97 16.56 16.74 9.67
N GLY A 98 17.81 16.67 9.22
CA GLY A 98 19.01 16.78 10.07
C GLY A 98 19.76 18.12 9.99
N GLN A 99 19.24 19.15 9.33
CA GLN A 99 19.86 20.48 9.29
C GLN A 99 18.83 21.59 9.54
N PHE A 100 18.47 21.79 10.82
CA PHE A 100 18.04 23.08 11.35
C PHE A 100 18.63 23.25 12.75
#